data_AF-A0A0H0SS94-F1
#
_entry.id   AF-A0A0H0SS94-F1
#
_cell.length_a   1.000
_cell.length_b   1.000
_cell.length_c   1.000
_cell.angle_alpha   90.00
_cell.angle_beta   90.00
_cell.angle_gamma   90.00
#
_symmetry.space_group_name_H-M   'P 1'
#
loop_
_entity.id
_entity.type
_entity.pdbx_description
1 polymer ?
#
loop_
_entity_poly.entity_id
_entity_poly.type
_entity_poly.pdbx_seq_one_letter_code
_entity_poly.pdbx_strand_id
1 'polypeptide(L)'
;MKKAWLSALLALTVAAGVGSTTALGEGAMRVFFGAETVASEMPASKAESVESIVNKLGGFADYDQQSGKLQVIKPNVNIIVVEGIQQTRNKNVVFSNPVKGYSDKNVPRTFNVFVEVDDAPVAKDLRMQLVLIGPDGKEVSKGKEWKYSTQNANSFYFSEPFVSTKLEAYGTYKVQVQMKSEKFTSYVTVGENTFTVGR
;
A
#
# COMPACT_ATOMS: atom_id res chain seq x y z
N MET A 1 -11.48 -4.41 71.04
CA MET A 1 -12.95 -4.29 71.05
C MET A 1 -13.38 -3.42 69.87
N LYS A 2 -14.23 -3.98 68.98
CA LYS A 2 -15.25 -3.41 68.04
C LYS A 2 -15.11 -1.91 67.64
N LYS A 3 -15.26 -1.47 66.38
CA LYS A 3 -16.27 -1.81 65.35
C LYS A 3 -15.79 -1.47 63.93
N ALA A 4 -16.33 -2.21 62.97
CA ALA A 4 -16.23 -2.05 61.52
C ALA A 4 -17.28 -1.07 60.95
N TRP A 5 -17.00 -0.55 59.75
CA TRP A 5 -17.91 -0.26 58.62
C TRP A 5 -17.00 -0.12 57.37
N LEU A 6 -16.88 -1.10 56.48
CA LEU A 6 -17.77 -1.47 55.36
C LEU A 6 -18.20 -0.27 54.50
N SER A 7 -17.50 -0.10 53.37
CA SER A 7 -18.11 0.30 52.10
C SER A 7 -17.39 -0.48 51.01
N ALA A 8 -18.15 -1.36 50.38
CA ALA A 8 -17.73 -2.31 49.38
C ALA A 8 -18.25 -1.87 48.00
N LEU A 9 -17.71 -2.52 46.97
CA LEU A 9 -18.17 -2.61 45.59
C LEU A 9 -17.92 -1.41 44.66
N LEU A 10 -16.95 -1.60 43.76
CA LEU A 10 -17.30 -1.88 42.36
C LEU A 10 -16.24 -2.81 41.76
N ALA A 11 -16.46 -4.11 41.99
CA ALA A 11 -15.89 -5.16 41.15
C ALA A 11 -16.72 -5.20 39.87
N LEU A 12 -16.14 -4.81 38.74
CA LEU A 12 -16.65 -5.13 37.41
C LEU A 12 -15.95 -6.40 36.92
N THR A 13 -16.35 -7.51 37.53
CA THR A 13 -16.15 -8.84 36.97
C THR A 13 -17.43 -9.64 37.14
N VAL A 14 -17.81 -10.28 36.04
CA VAL A 14 -18.78 -11.37 35.88
C VAL A 14 -20.22 -10.97 35.58
N ALA A 15 -20.60 -11.15 34.31
CA ALA A 15 -21.82 -11.88 33.96
C ALA A 15 -21.67 -12.47 32.55
N ALA A 16 -20.96 -13.59 32.45
CA ALA A 16 -21.40 -14.64 31.53
C ALA A 16 -22.80 -15.08 32.00
N GLY A 17 -23.81 -15.02 31.13
CA GLY A 17 -25.18 -15.19 31.60
C GLY A 17 -26.27 -15.24 30.53
N VAL A 18 -26.15 -16.16 29.57
CA VAL A 18 -27.24 -16.99 29.00
C VAL A 18 -28.50 -16.27 28.49
N GLY A 19 -28.71 -16.24 27.16
CA GLY A 19 -30.03 -15.86 26.63
C GLY A 19 -30.21 -15.65 25.13
N SER A 20 -29.22 -15.90 24.28
CA SER A 20 -29.48 -16.06 22.85
C SER A 20 -28.47 -17.03 22.29
N THR A 21 -28.97 -18.09 21.67
CA THR A 21 -28.21 -19.00 20.81
C THR A 21 -27.62 -18.21 19.63
N THR A 22 -26.55 -17.46 19.86
CA THR A 22 -25.69 -16.95 18.80
C THR A 22 -24.82 -18.12 18.36
N ALA A 23 -24.92 -18.50 17.10
CA ALA A 23 -24.04 -19.47 16.44
C ALA A 23 -22.60 -19.34 16.95
N LEU A 24 -21.97 -20.48 17.26
CA LEU A 24 -20.55 -20.65 17.63
C LEU A 24 -19.72 -19.38 17.35
N GLY A 25 -19.53 -18.60 18.42
CA GLY A 25 -19.28 -17.15 18.38
C GLY A 25 -18.14 -16.74 17.47
N GLU A 26 -18.50 -16.03 16.40
CA GLU A 26 -17.55 -15.33 15.57
C GLU A 26 -16.81 -14.26 16.40
N GLY A 27 -15.47 -14.33 16.44
CA GLY A 27 -14.66 -13.36 17.19
C GLY A 27 -14.87 -11.94 16.69
N ALA A 28 -14.84 -10.95 17.59
CA ALA A 28 -14.91 -9.54 17.23
C ALA A 28 -13.52 -9.01 16.82
N MET A 29 -13.45 -8.43 15.64
CA MET A 29 -12.30 -7.77 15.04
C MET A 29 -12.36 -6.26 15.25
N ARG A 30 -11.21 -5.69 15.65
CA ARG A 30 -10.98 -4.25 15.79
C ARG A 30 -10.04 -3.78 14.68
N VAL A 31 -10.48 -2.81 13.88
CA VAL A 31 -9.75 -2.27 12.73
C VAL A 31 -9.05 -0.98 13.13
N PHE A 32 -7.76 -0.89 12.85
CA PHE A 32 -6.90 0.26 13.12
C PHE A 32 -6.29 0.81 11.84
N PHE A 33 -6.29 2.14 11.71
CA PHE A 33 -5.52 2.87 10.70
C PHE A 33 -4.53 3.79 11.42
N GLY A 34 -3.24 3.45 11.38
CA GLY A 34 -2.25 4.08 12.26
C GLY A 34 -2.59 3.89 13.74
N ALA A 35 -2.80 5.00 14.46
CA ALA A 35 -3.21 5.00 15.87
C ALA A 35 -4.74 5.08 16.08
N GLU A 36 -5.51 5.30 15.01
CA GLU A 36 -6.96 5.50 15.09
C GLU A 36 -7.71 4.18 15.01
N THR A 37 -8.75 4.02 15.82
CA THR A 37 -9.67 2.89 15.74
C THR A 37 -10.80 3.25 14.77
N VAL A 38 -10.89 2.53 13.66
CA VAL A 38 -11.88 2.76 12.60
C VAL A 38 -13.16 1.96 12.85
N ALA A 39 -13.03 0.76 13.42
CA ALA A 39 -14.15 -0.08 13.82
C ALA A 39 -13.76 -0.98 15.00
N SER A 40 -14.67 -1.21 15.96
CA SER A 40 -14.38 -1.96 17.19
C SER A 40 -15.06 -3.33 17.31
N GLU A 41 -16.06 -3.61 16.47
CA GLU A 41 -16.91 -4.81 16.59
C GLU A 41 -17.29 -5.38 15.21
N MET A 42 -16.29 -5.54 14.33
CA MET A 42 -16.51 -6.24 13.05
C MET A 42 -16.44 -7.76 13.24
N PRO A 43 -17.28 -8.56 12.59
CA PRO A 43 -17.15 -10.01 12.65
C PRO A 43 -15.84 -10.48 12.00
N ALA A 44 -15.08 -11.38 12.63
CA ALA A 44 -13.77 -11.84 12.16
C ALA A 44 -13.80 -12.50 10.77
N SER A 45 -14.93 -13.07 10.33
CA SER A 45 -15.09 -13.60 8.96
C SER A 45 -14.97 -12.52 7.88
N LYS A 46 -15.08 -11.24 8.25
CA LYS A 46 -14.91 -10.11 7.33
C LYS A 46 -13.45 -9.69 7.14
N ALA A 47 -12.50 -10.27 7.87
CA ALA A 47 -11.07 -9.90 7.78
C ALA A 47 -10.55 -9.96 6.33
N GLU A 48 -10.82 -11.04 5.61
CA GLU A 48 -10.41 -11.19 4.20
C GLU A 48 -11.06 -10.16 3.27
N SER A 49 -12.32 -9.80 3.53
CA SER A 49 -13.03 -8.77 2.76
C SER A 49 -12.41 -7.39 3.00
N VAL A 50 -12.07 -7.07 4.25
CA VAL A 50 -11.38 -5.83 4.61
C VAL A 50 -10.00 -5.79 3.98
N GLU A 51 -9.24 -6.89 4.06
CA GLU A 51 -7.94 -7.01 3.40
C GLU A 51 -8.04 -6.78 1.89
N SER A 52 -9.02 -7.39 1.21
CA SER A 52 -9.23 -7.18 -0.23
C SER A 52 -9.50 -5.72 -0.58
N ILE A 53 -10.30 -5.03 0.24
CA ILE A 53 -10.59 -3.59 0.05
C ILE A 53 -9.34 -2.76 0.29
N VAL A 54 -8.61 -3.02 1.37
CA VAL A 54 -7.37 -2.31 1.73
C VAL A 54 -6.31 -2.48 0.64
N ASN A 55 -6.11 -3.70 0.14
CA ASN A 55 -5.18 -3.98 -0.94
C ASN A 55 -5.57 -3.25 -2.24
N LYS A 56 -6.87 -3.16 -2.56
CA LYS A 56 -7.34 -2.36 -3.71
C LYS A 56 -7.13 -0.86 -3.54
N LEU A 57 -7.07 -0.37 -2.30
CA LEU A 57 -6.80 1.04 -1.97
C LEU A 57 -5.31 1.33 -1.79
N GLY A 58 -4.44 0.35 -2.09
CA GLY A 58 -2.99 0.46 -2.01
C GLY A 58 -2.41 0.42 -0.60
N GLY A 59 -3.16 -0.13 0.35
CA GLY A 59 -2.65 -0.45 1.68
C GLY A 59 -2.43 -1.95 1.87
N PHE A 60 -1.86 -2.29 3.02
CA PHE A 60 -1.71 -3.64 3.52
C PHE A 60 -2.56 -3.82 4.78
N ALA A 61 -3.14 -5.00 4.98
CA ALA A 61 -3.89 -5.34 6.19
C ALA A 61 -3.23 -6.53 6.90
N ASP A 62 -2.83 -6.35 8.16
CA ASP A 62 -2.27 -7.41 9.01
C ASP A 62 -3.30 -7.77 10.11
N TYR A 63 -3.92 -8.95 10.03
CA TYR A 63 -4.89 -9.42 11.01
C TYR A 63 -4.24 -10.39 12.01
N ASP A 64 -4.14 -9.94 13.26
CA ASP A 64 -3.73 -10.76 14.39
C ASP A 64 -4.95 -11.46 15.00
N GLN A 65 -5.09 -12.76 14.71
CA GLN A 65 -6.15 -13.61 15.23
C GLN A 65 -6.13 -13.75 16.75
N GLN A 66 -4.98 -13.61 17.41
CA GLN A 66 -4.87 -13.77 18.87
C GLN A 66 -5.44 -12.57 19.60
N SER A 67 -5.17 -11.35 19.10
CA SER A 67 -5.67 -10.12 19.70
C SER A 67 -6.97 -9.60 19.08
N GLY A 68 -7.43 -10.18 17.96
CA GLY A 68 -8.57 -9.70 17.19
C GLY A 68 -8.29 -8.35 16.51
N LYS A 69 -7.01 -7.99 16.32
CA LYS A 69 -6.61 -6.68 15.79
C LYS A 69 -6.29 -6.78 14.30
N LEU A 70 -6.98 -5.99 13.47
CA LEU A 70 -6.61 -5.76 12.08
C LEU A 70 -5.94 -4.40 11.95
N GLN A 71 -4.66 -4.37 11.56
CA GLN A 71 -3.90 -3.16 11.33
C GLN A 71 -3.80 -2.86 9.84
N VAL A 72 -4.21 -1.66 9.43
CA VAL A 72 -4.06 -1.15 8.07
C VAL A 72 -2.82 -0.26 7.99
N ILE A 73 -1.97 -0.54 7.00
CA ILE A 73 -0.75 0.22 6.69
C ILE A 73 -0.87 0.73 5.27
N LYS A 74 -0.86 2.04 5.06
CA LYS A 74 -0.92 2.65 3.72
C LYS A 74 0.32 3.51 3.49
N PRO A 75 1.25 3.06 2.63
CA PRO A 75 2.40 3.88 2.26
C PRO A 75 1.95 5.14 1.52
N ASN A 76 2.72 6.22 1.68
CA ASN A 76 2.61 7.40 0.85
C ASN A 76 3.60 7.25 -0.32
N VAL A 77 3.10 7.31 -1.55
CA VAL A 77 3.92 7.05 -2.74
C VAL A 77 3.81 8.22 -3.70
N ASN A 78 4.93 8.89 -3.93
CA ASN A 78 5.05 9.94 -4.92
C ASN A 78 5.81 9.41 -6.14
N ILE A 79 5.29 9.66 -7.33
CA ILE A 79 5.81 9.10 -8.59
C ILE A 79 5.98 10.24 -9.58
N ILE A 80 7.16 10.34 -10.19
CA ILE A 80 7.44 11.32 -11.24
C ILE A 80 7.93 10.57 -12.49
N VAL A 81 7.34 10.88 -13.63
CA VAL A 81 7.71 10.29 -14.93
C VAL A 81 8.35 11.39 -15.80
N VAL A 82 9.59 11.18 -16.24
CA VAL A 82 10.36 12.19 -16.99
C VAL A 82 11.18 11.58 -18.13
N GLU A 83 11.34 12.29 -19.24
CA GLU A 83 12.22 11.82 -20.32
C GLU A 83 13.67 12.31 -20.16
N GLY A 84 13.88 13.46 -19.52
CA GLY A 84 15.19 14.09 -19.43
C GLY A 84 15.69 14.19 -18.00
N ILE A 85 16.81 13.54 -17.70
CA ILE A 85 17.58 13.81 -16.49
C ILE A 85 18.89 14.45 -16.93
N GLN A 86 19.16 15.65 -16.44
CA GLN A 86 20.39 16.38 -16.76
C GLN A 86 21.16 16.65 -15.49
N GLN A 87 22.45 16.33 -15.47
CA GLN A 87 23.34 16.80 -14.42
C GLN A 87 24.02 18.09 -14.90
N THR A 88 23.79 19.18 -14.17
CA THR A 88 24.44 20.45 -14.45
C THR A 88 25.94 20.38 -14.13
N ARG A 89 26.72 21.35 -14.62
CA ARG A 89 28.16 21.47 -14.31
C ARG A 89 28.45 21.55 -12.79
N ASN A 90 27.47 22.01 -12.00
CA ASN A 90 27.56 22.12 -10.54
C ASN A 90 27.09 20.85 -9.82
N LYS A 91 26.93 19.72 -10.53
CA LYS A 91 26.43 18.43 -10.02
C LYS A 91 24.96 18.41 -9.59
N ASN A 92 24.20 19.49 -9.76
CA ASN A 92 22.76 19.47 -9.52
C ASN A 92 22.06 18.57 -10.56
N VAL A 93 21.14 17.73 -10.10
CA VAL A 93 20.27 16.91 -10.96
C VAL A 93 19.01 17.73 -11.28
N VAL A 94 18.76 17.94 -12.57
CA VAL A 94 17.59 18.63 -13.08
C VAL A 94 16.70 17.61 -13.78
N PHE A 95 15.49 17.45 -13.24
CA PHE A 95 14.42 16.73 -13.90
C PHE A 95 13.82 17.63 -14.98
N SER A 96 13.88 17.19 -16.22
CA SER A 96 13.42 17.95 -17.39
C SER A 96 12.44 17.10 -18.19
N ASN A 97 11.49 17.77 -18.84
CA ASN A 97 10.45 17.15 -19.65
C ASN A 97 9.59 16.13 -18.87
N PRO A 98 8.75 16.59 -17.92
CA PRO A 98 7.77 15.73 -17.27
C PRO A 98 6.81 15.17 -18.31
N VAL A 99 6.64 13.85 -18.31
CA VAL A 99 5.76 13.17 -19.25
C VAL A 99 4.32 13.39 -18.84
N LYS A 100 3.63 14.31 -19.53
CA LYS A 100 2.17 14.47 -19.43
C LYS A 100 1.44 13.64 -20.49
N GLY A 101 2.09 13.40 -21.62
CA GLY A 101 1.60 12.52 -22.65
C GLY A 101 2.44 12.54 -23.93
N TYR A 102 2.09 11.66 -24.85
CA TYR A 102 2.69 11.51 -26.17
C TYR A 102 1.64 11.69 -27.25
N SER A 103 1.99 12.33 -28.37
CA SER A 103 1.10 12.45 -29.52
C SER A 103 0.84 11.12 -30.21
N ASP A 104 1.90 10.35 -30.41
CA ASP A 104 1.91 9.21 -31.32
C ASP A 104 2.12 7.89 -30.58
N LYS A 105 1.30 6.90 -30.92
CA LYS A 105 1.48 5.50 -30.53
C LYS A 105 2.52 4.80 -31.42
N ASN A 106 3.01 3.64 -31.00
CA ASN A 106 4.00 2.81 -31.68
C ASN A 106 5.39 3.43 -31.88
N VAL A 107 5.64 4.63 -31.35
CA VAL A 107 6.98 5.23 -31.31
C VAL A 107 7.70 4.73 -30.05
N PRO A 108 8.89 4.12 -30.17
CA PRO A 108 9.68 3.74 -29.00
C PRO A 108 10.03 4.97 -28.15
N ARG A 109 9.66 4.94 -26.86
CA ARG A 109 9.96 5.99 -25.89
C ARG A 109 10.91 5.48 -24.82
N THR A 110 11.76 6.38 -24.35
CA THR A 110 12.60 6.14 -23.17
C THR A 110 12.28 7.19 -22.13
N PHE A 111 11.84 6.75 -20.96
CA PHE A 111 11.52 7.63 -19.85
C PHE A 111 11.95 6.98 -18.53
N ASN A 112 12.22 7.81 -17.54
CA ASN A 112 12.59 7.41 -16.19
C ASN A 112 11.43 7.63 -15.25
N VAL A 113 11.23 6.69 -14.35
CA VAL A 113 10.26 6.79 -13.27
C VAL A 113 11.03 6.91 -11.97
N PHE A 114 10.76 7.99 -11.25
CA PHE A 114 11.28 8.24 -9.91
C PHE A 114 10.17 8.01 -8.92
N VAL A 115 10.48 7.26 -7.86
CA VAL A 115 9.54 6.91 -6.82
C VAL A 115 10.12 7.28 -5.48
N GLU A 116 9.34 7.99 -4.70
CA GLU A 116 9.56 8.25 -3.29
C GLU A 116 8.46 7.56 -2.51
N VAL A 117 8.85 6.83 -1.47
CA VAL A 117 7.96 6.05 -0.61
C VAL A 117 8.21 6.47 0.81
N ASP A 118 7.15 6.87 1.51
CA ASP A 118 7.15 7.06 2.95
C ASP A 118 6.18 6.07 3.60
N ASP A 119 6.41 5.77 4.87
CA ASP A 119 5.54 4.89 5.68
C ASP A 119 5.29 3.50 5.08
N ALA A 120 6.32 2.92 4.44
CA ALA A 120 6.27 1.54 3.95
C ALA A 120 6.05 0.53 5.10
N PRO A 121 5.44 -0.64 4.84
CA PRO A 121 5.31 -1.69 5.86
C PRO A 121 6.70 -2.15 6.34
N VAL A 122 6.81 -2.39 7.65
CA VAL A 122 8.05 -2.89 8.27
C VAL A 122 8.26 -4.36 7.88
N ALA A 123 9.33 -4.62 7.14
CA ALA A 123 9.65 -5.90 6.55
C ALA A 123 11.17 -6.10 6.44
N LYS A 124 11.61 -7.35 6.56
CA LYS A 124 13.00 -7.76 6.29
C LYS A 124 13.29 -7.83 4.80
N ASP A 125 12.32 -8.27 4.00
CA ASP A 125 12.41 -8.40 2.54
C ASP A 125 11.19 -7.73 1.90
N LEU A 126 11.19 -6.39 1.83
CA LEU A 126 10.24 -5.65 1.03
C LEU A 126 10.68 -5.69 -0.43
N ARG A 127 9.81 -6.25 -1.29
CA ARG A 127 10.04 -6.33 -2.73
C ARG A 127 9.13 -5.35 -3.44
N MET A 128 9.71 -4.61 -4.36
CA MET A 128 9.00 -3.58 -5.10
C MET A 128 9.34 -3.62 -6.58
N GLN A 129 8.40 -3.25 -7.42
CA GLN A 129 8.58 -3.21 -8.86
C GLN A 129 7.70 -2.13 -9.48
N LEU A 130 8.11 -1.65 -10.64
CA LEU A 130 7.32 -0.75 -11.47
C LEU A 130 6.67 -1.53 -12.61
N VAL A 131 5.37 -1.29 -12.81
CA VAL A 131 4.62 -1.91 -13.90
C VAL A 131 3.94 -0.83 -14.72
N LEU A 132 4.17 -0.86 -16.02
CA LEU A 132 3.47 -0.02 -16.98
C LEU A 132 2.22 -0.75 -17.47
N ILE A 133 1.06 -0.17 -17.21
CA ILE A 133 -0.24 -0.69 -17.61
C ILE A 133 -0.78 0.14 -18.78
N GLY A 134 -1.24 -0.56 -19.81
CA GLY A 134 -1.86 0.03 -20.98
C GLY A 134 -3.30 0.47 -20.73
N PRO A 135 -3.90 1.21 -21.68
CA PRO A 135 -5.29 1.66 -21.59
C PRO A 135 -6.33 0.52 -21.49
N ASP A 136 -5.98 -0.68 -21.95
CA ASP A 136 -6.81 -1.89 -21.86
C ASP A 136 -6.66 -2.63 -20.52
N GLY A 137 -5.86 -2.09 -19.60
CA GLY A 137 -5.58 -2.68 -18.29
C GLY A 137 -4.51 -3.77 -18.31
N LYS A 138 -3.86 -4.05 -19.44
CA LYS A 138 -2.81 -5.08 -19.51
C LYS A 138 -1.42 -4.52 -19.22
N GLU A 139 -0.56 -5.38 -18.72
CA GLU A 139 0.86 -5.10 -18.56
C GLU A 139 1.51 -4.89 -19.94
N VAL A 140 2.08 -3.71 -20.14
CA VAL A 140 2.87 -3.33 -21.32
C VAL A 140 4.34 -3.62 -21.08
N SER A 141 4.82 -3.32 -19.87
CA SER A 141 6.20 -3.56 -19.46
C SER A 141 6.30 -3.64 -17.95
N LYS A 142 7.32 -4.32 -17.45
CA LYS A 142 7.63 -4.47 -16.04
C LYS A 142 9.11 -4.25 -15.82
N GLY A 143 9.42 -3.37 -14.86
CA GLY A 143 10.78 -3.08 -14.43
C GLY A 143 11.36 -4.20 -13.56
N LYS A 144 12.62 -4.02 -13.14
CA LYS A 144 13.31 -4.95 -12.24
C LYS A 144 12.62 -5.00 -10.86
N GLU A 145 12.66 -6.18 -10.24
CA GLU A 145 12.30 -6.33 -8.82
C GLU A 145 13.43 -5.79 -7.94
N TRP A 146 13.13 -4.77 -7.15
CA TRP A 146 13.99 -4.18 -6.14
C TRP A 146 13.71 -4.83 -4.78
N LYS A 147 14.77 -5.01 -3.98
CA LYS A 147 14.68 -5.55 -2.63
C LYS A 147 15.21 -4.53 -1.63
N TYR A 148 14.46 -4.31 -0.56
CA TYR A 148 14.81 -3.34 0.46
C TYR A 148 14.38 -3.85 1.85
N SER A 149 15.13 -3.51 2.90
CA SER A 149 14.75 -3.80 4.29
C SER A 149 14.27 -2.51 4.94
N THR A 150 13.04 -2.52 5.46
CA THR A 150 12.43 -1.37 6.13
C THR A 150 12.49 -1.45 7.66
N GLN A 151 13.29 -2.37 8.20
CA GLN A 151 13.41 -2.56 9.66
C GLN A 151 13.97 -1.34 10.40
N ASN A 152 14.86 -0.58 9.75
CA ASN A 152 15.53 0.58 10.36
C ASN A 152 15.01 1.92 9.85
N ALA A 153 14.48 1.95 8.62
CA ALA A 153 13.89 3.12 7.99
C ALA A 153 12.83 2.66 6.99
N ASN A 154 11.62 3.20 7.10
CA ASN A 154 10.46 2.85 6.27
C ASN A 154 10.20 3.87 5.14
N SER A 155 11.13 4.80 4.93
CA SER A 155 11.07 5.81 3.88
C SER A 155 12.31 5.71 2.98
N PHE A 156 12.12 5.74 1.66
CA PHE A 156 13.20 5.53 0.68
C PHE A 156 12.80 6.05 -0.70
N TYR A 157 13.78 6.16 -1.59
CA TYR A 157 13.57 6.49 -3.00
C TYR A 157 14.24 5.46 -3.92
N PHE A 158 13.67 5.25 -5.10
CA PHE A 158 14.31 4.48 -6.16
C PHE A 158 13.89 5.01 -7.54
N SER A 159 14.60 4.59 -8.58
CA SER A 159 14.28 4.99 -9.95
C SER A 159 14.54 3.85 -10.92
N GLU A 160 13.65 3.69 -11.91
CA GLU A 160 13.80 2.69 -12.98
C GLU A 160 13.53 3.35 -14.34
N PRO A 161 14.41 3.14 -15.33
CA PRO A 161 14.15 3.54 -16.71
C PRO A 161 13.28 2.51 -17.44
N PHE A 162 12.30 2.98 -18.20
CA PHE A 162 11.67 2.23 -19.28
C PHE A 162 12.39 2.62 -20.58
N VAL A 163 13.10 1.66 -21.19
CA VAL A 163 13.95 1.91 -22.36
C VAL A 163 13.28 1.39 -23.62
N SER A 164 13.23 2.21 -24.68
CA SER A 164 12.70 1.83 -25.99
C SER A 164 11.31 1.15 -25.91
N THR A 165 10.48 1.60 -24.98
CA THR A 165 9.16 1.03 -24.73
C THR A 165 8.18 1.51 -25.79
N LYS A 166 7.51 0.55 -26.45
CA LYS A 166 6.47 0.84 -27.45
C LYS A 166 5.11 0.96 -26.76
N LEU A 167 4.45 2.09 -27.00
CA LEU A 167 3.11 2.37 -26.48
C LEU A 167 2.12 2.12 -27.62
N GLU A 168 1.49 0.94 -27.65
CA GLU A 168 0.79 0.44 -28.86
C GLU A 168 -0.66 0.90 -29.02
N ALA A 169 -1.23 1.51 -27.98
CA ALA A 169 -2.62 1.95 -27.91
C ALA A 169 -2.71 3.45 -27.65
N TYR A 170 -3.81 4.05 -28.09
CA TYR A 170 -4.19 5.38 -27.62
C TYR A 170 -4.95 5.25 -26.29
N GLY A 171 -4.82 6.26 -25.43
CA GLY A 171 -5.52 6.33 -24.15
C GLY A 171 -4.60 6.64 -22.98
N THR A 172 -5.09 6.36 -21.77
CA THR A 172 -4.36 6.61 -20.52
C THR A 172 -3.52 5.40 -20.14
N TYR A 173 -2.22 5.61 -20.02
CA TYR A 173 -1.28 4.64 -19.46
C TYR A 173 -1.11 4.92 -17.97
N LYS A 174 -0.80 3.86 -17.21
CA LYS A 174 -0.53 3.96 -15.78
C LYS A 174 0.83 3.38 -15.46
N VAL A 175 1.64 4.12 -14.73
CA VAL A 175 2.83 3.62 -14.06
C VAL A 175 2.43 3.27 -12.63
N GLN A 176 2.51 1.99 -12.29
CA GLN A 176 2.13 1.46 -10.99
C GLN A 176 3.35 1.05 -10.19
N VAL A 177 3.40 1.45 -8.92
CA VAL A 177 4.34 0.91 -7.93
C VAL A 177 3.65 -0.24 -7.24
N GLN A 178 4.24 -1.43 -7.35
CA GLN A 178 3.75 -2.62 -6.69
C GLN A 178 4.72 -3.07 -5.62
N MET A 179 4.19 -3.49 -4.46
CA MET A 179 4.97 -3.95 -3.32
C MET A 179 4.43 -5.27 -2.77
N LYS A 180 5.33 -6.12 -2.27
CA LYS A 180 5.03 -7.33 -1.50
C LYS A 180 6.09 -7.53 -0.43
N SER A 181 5.79 -8.29 0.61
CA SER A 181 6.74 -8.62 1.68
C SER A 181 6.61 -10.07 2.11
N GLU A 182 7.41 -10.51 3.07
CA GLU A 182 7.26 -11.83 3.69
C GLU A 182 5.88 -12.04 4.34
N LYS A 183 5.22 -10.97 4.81
CA LYS A 183 3.86 -11.01 5.39
C LYS A 183 2.77 -10.92 4.32
N PHE A 184 3.04 -10.17 3.25
CA PHE A 184 2.10 -9.89 2.17
C PHE A 184 2.65 -10.50 0.88
N THR A 185 2.35 -11.77 0.63
CA THR A 185 2.99 -12.55 -0.44
C THR A 185 2.56 -12.13 -1.86
N SER A 186 1.38 -11.52 -1.98
CA SER A 186 0.86 -10.96 -3.23
C SER A 186 1.33 -9.52 -3.42
N TYR A 187 1.53 -9.14 -4.68
CA TYR A 187 1.81 -7.76 -5.04
C TYR A 187 0.56 -6.88 -4.86
N VAL A 188 0.73 -5.78 -4.13
CA VAL A 188 -0.26 -4.73 -3.93
C VAL A 188 0.19 -3.48 -4.67
N THR A 189 -0.69 -2.87 -5.47
CA THR A 189 -0.43 -1.58 -6.10
C THR A 189 -0.58 -0.47 -5.07
N VAL A 190 0.53 0.10 -4.62
CA VAL A 190 0.58 1.09 -3.53
C VAL A 190 0.55 2.54 -4.02
N GLY A 191 0.78 2.76 -5.31
CA GLY A 191 0.71 4.08 -5.93
C GLY A 191 0.64 3.98 -7.45
N GLU A 192 0.03 4.99 -8.09
CA GLU A 192 0.00 5.10 -9.54
C GLU A 192 0.14 6.55 -10.01
N ASN A 193 0.77 6.73 -11.18
CA ASN A 193 0.76 7.99 -11.92
C ASN A 193 0.40 7.69 -13.38
N THR A 194 -0.21 8.64 -14.06
CA THR A 194 -0.79 8.44 -15.39
C THR A 194 -0.27 9.45 -16.39
N PHE A 195 -0.21 9.03 -17.65
CA PHE A 195 0.06 9.91 -18.78
C PHE A 195 -0.73 9.40 -20.00
N THR A 196 -0.96 10.27 -20.97
CA THR A 196 -1.79 9.94 -22.14
C THR A 196 -0.96 9.64 -23.38
N VAL A 197 -1.49 8.80 -24.27
CA VAL A 197 -1.00 8.68 -25.65
C VAL A 197 -2.17 9.01 -26.56
N GLY A 198 -1.97 9.98 -27.44
CA GLY A 198 -3.02 10.59 -28.26
C GLY A 198 -3.41 11.99 -27.75
N ARG A 199 -4.39 12.58 -28.44
CA ARG A 199 -5.01 13.85 -28.05
C ARG A 199 -6.04 13.64 -26.95
#